data_AF-A0A930VCE6-F1
#
_entry.id   AF-A0A930VCE6-F1
#
_cell.length_a   1.000
_cell.length_b   1.000
_cell.length_c   1.000
_cell.angle_alpha   90.00
_cell.angle_beta   90.00
_cell.angle_gamma   90.00
#
_symmetry.space_group_name_H-M   'P 1'
#
loop_
_entity.id
_entity.type
_entity.pdbx_description
1 polymer ?
#
loop_
_entity_poly.entity_id
_entity_poly.type
_entity_poly.pdbx_seq_one_letter_code
_entity_poly.pdbx_strand_id
1 'polypeptide(L)'
;MRTTPLFDAAWYLRSYQDVVRSGDEPGLHFLRNAVSPFRSPSPDFDTAQYVEDHPEVLDLGVNPLVHFLMTPEGRTAERYPPEG
;
A
#
# COMPACT_ATOMS: atom_id res chain seq x y z
N MET A 1 -4.29 -12.89 17.01
CA MET A 1 -4.47 -11.77 16.06
C MET A 1 -3.16 -11.63 15.31
N ARG A 2 -3.15 -11.71 13.97
CA ARG A 2 -1.95 -11.39 13.17
C ARG A 2 -1.99 -9.89 12.93
N THR A 3 -1.08 -9.15 13.56
CA THR A 3 -0.86 -7.73 13.30
C THR A 3 0.29 -7.61 12.31
N THR A 4 0.00 -7.57 11.01
CA THR A 4 1.05 -7.31 10.00
C THR A 4 1.15 -5.80 9.81
N PRO A 5 2.36 -5.23 9.65
CA PRO A 5 2.48 -3.83 9.29
C PRO A 5 1.78 -3.54 7.96
N LEU A 6 1.22 -2.34 7.83
CA LEU A 6 0.65 -1.84 6.57
C LEU A 6 1.66 -1.78 5.42
N PHE A 7 2.97 -1.84 5.73
CA PHE A 7 4.02 -2.13 4.77
C PHE A 7 4.89 -3.30 5.26
N ASP A 8 4.91 -4.41 4.52
CA ASP A 8 5.74 -5.58 4.80
C ASP A 8 6.76 -5.76 3.68
N ALA A 9 7.99 -5.30 3.91
CA ALA A 9 9.08 -5.36 2.92
C ALA A 9 9.36 -6.80 2.44
N ALA A 10 9.28 -7.78 3.34
CA ALA A 10 9.59 -9.17 3.00
C ALA A 10 8.48 -9.76 2.14
N TRP A 11 7.21 -9.47 2.45
CA TRP A 11 6.09 -9.84 1.60
C TRP A 11 6.14 -9.10 0.25
N TYR A 12 6.41 -7.80 0.25
CA TYR A 12 6.48 -6.97 -0.94
C TYR A 12 7.50 -7.50 -1.96
N LEU A 13 8.71 -7.83 -1.50
CA LEU A 13 9.75 -8.42 -2.36
C LEU A 13 9.39 -9.83 -2.86
N ARG A 14 8.65 -10.63 -2.08
CA ARG A 14 8.14 -11.92 -2.56
C ARG A 14 7.07 -11.75 -3.63
N SER A 15 6.18 -10.79 -3.46
CA SER A 15 5.08 -10.48 -4.39
C SER A 15 5.55 -9.84 -5.69
N TYR A 16 6.60 -9.02 -5.65
CA TYR A 16 7.05 -8.21 -6.78
C TYR A 16 8.50 -8.49 -7.15
N GLN A 17 8.69 -9.56 -7.93
CA GLN A 17 10.02 -10.03 -8.37
C GLN A 17 10.76 -9.02 -9.25
N ASP A 18 10.05 -8.09 -9.88
CA ASP A 18 10.66 -6.99 -10.63
C ASP A 18 11.39 -5.99 -9.73
N VAL A 19 10.90 -5.76 -8.51
CA VAL A 19 11.58 -4.94 -7.49
C VAL A 19 12.87 -5.61 -7.03
N VAL A 20 12.83 -6.94 -6.85
CA VAL A 20 14.03 -7.73 -6.52
C VAL A 20 15.08 -7.60 -7.63
N ARG A 21 14.64 -7.62 -8.90
CA ARG A 21 15.53 -7.50 -10.05
C ARG A 21 16.08 -6.08 -10.25
N SER A 22 15.34 -5.04 -9.87
CA SER A 22 15.85 -3.66 -9.94
C SER A 22 16.91 -3.39 -8.87
N GLY A 23 16.88 -4.13 -7.76
CA GLY A 23 17.78 -3.90 -6.62
C GLY A 23 17.42 -2.66 -5.80
N ASP A 24 16.25 -2.08 -6.05
CA ASP A 24 15.77 -0.92 -5.30
C ASP A 24 15.41 -1.28 -3.86
N GLU A 25 15.51 -0.29 -2.96
CA GLU A 25 14.94 -0.41 -1.63
C GLU A 25 13.40 -0.50 -1.75
N PRO A 26 12.76 -1.55 -1.17
CA PRO A 26 11.35 -1.84 -1.42
C PRO A 26 10.39 -0.73 -0.97
N GLY A 27 10.68 -0.05 0.14
CA GLY A 27 9.87 1.06 0.63
C GLY A 27 9.90 2.24 -0.33
N LEU A 28 11.09 2.63 -0.79
CA LEU A 28 11.28 3.68 -1.78
C LEU A 28 10.65 3.32 -3.12
N HIS A 29 10.79 2.05 -3.54
CA HIS A 29 10.13 1.57 -4.75
C HIS A 29 8.61 1.68 -4.61
N PHE A 30 8.02 1.26 -3.48
CA PHE A 30 6.59 1.39 -3.23
C PHE A 30 6.15 2.86 -3.26
N LEU A 31 6.84 3.74 -2.52
CA LEU A 31 6.49 5.16 -2.47
C LEU A 31 6.47 5.82 -3.85
N ARG A 32 7.36 5.41 -4.75
CA ARG A 32 7.44 5.92 -6.13
C ARG A 32 6.42 5.31 -7.10
N ASN A 33 5.93 4.10 -6.84
CA ASN A 33 5.18 3.31 -7.83
C ASN A 33 3.79 2.83 -7.36
N ALA A 34 3.28 3.31 -6.22
CA ALA A 34 2.04 2.78 -5.65
C ALA A 34 0.78 3.14 -6.47
N VAL A 35 0.79 4.24 -7.23
CA VAL A 35 -0.40 4.75 -7.93
C VAL A 35 -0.66 4.00 -9.25
N SER A 36 0.36 3.39 -9.84
CA SER A 36 0.21 2.49 -11.00
C SER A 36 1.46 1.63 -11.08
N PRO A 37 1.35 0.29 -10.96
CA PRO A 37 0.16 -0.56 -11.15
C PRO A 37 -0.56 -1.00 -9.85
N PHE A 38 -0.94 -0.08 -8.95
CA PHE A 38 -1.70 -0.39 -7.72
C PHE A 38 -1.09 -1.51 -6.86
N ARG A 39 0.22 -1.43 -6.59
CA ARG A 39 0.91 -2.47 -5.81
C ARG A 39 0.57 -2.36 -4.35
N SER A 40 -0.03 -3.40 -3.80
CA SER A 40 -0.25 -3.56 -2.37
C SER A 40 1.09 -3.56 -1.61
N PRO A 41 1.24 -2.80 -0.52
CA PRO A 41 2.43 -2.78 0.33
C PRO A 41 2.51 -3.97 1.30
N SER A 42 1.38 -4.61 1.60
CA SER A 42 1.28 -5.78 2.48
C SER A 42 -0.01 -6.57 2.19
N PRO A 43 -0.19 -7.76 2.81
CA PRO A 43 -1.47 -8.50 2.75
C PRO A 43 -2.65 -7.74 3.37
N ASP A 44 -2.36 -6.79 4.24
CA ASP A 44 -3.35 -6.07 5.03
C ASP A 44 -3.70 -4.72 4.41
N PHE A 45 -3.14 -4.36 3.26
CA PHE A 45 -3.53 -3.15 2.55
C PHE A 45 -3.74 -3.43 1.07
N ASP A 46 -4.99 -3.48 0.64
CA ASP A 46 -5.34 -3.57 -0.77
C ASP A 46 -5.33 -2.18 -1.42
N THR A 47 -4.29 -1.92 -2.23
CA THR A 47 -4.14 -0.64 -2.91
C THR A 47 -5.17 -0.42 -4.01
N ALA A 48 -5.58 -1.49 -4.69
CA ALA A 48 -6.57 -1.38 -5.76
C ALA A 48 -7.94 -1.04 -5.17
N GLN A 49 -8.35 -1.75 -4.12
CA GLN A 49 -9.59 -1.46 -3.40
C GLN A 49 -9.58 -0.05 -2.82
N TYR A 50 -8.46 0.37 -2.19
CA TYR A 50 -8.36 1.72 -1.64
C TYR A 50 -8.52 2.80 -2.70
N VAL A 51 -7.93 2.61 -3.89
CA VAL A 51 -8.09 3.56 -5.00
C VAL A 51 -9.49 3.55 -5.59
N GLU A 52 -10.17 2.39 -5.60
CA GLU A 52 -11.57 2.31 -6.03
C GLU A 52 -12.50 3.09 -5.10
N ASP A 53 -12.28 2.98 -3.79
CA ASP A 53 -13.06 3.69 -2.76
C ASP A 53 -12.68 5.17 -2.64
N HIS A 54 -11.43 5.52 -2.98
CA HIS A 54 -10.85 6.86 -2.91
C HIS A 54 -10.23 7.28 -4.26
N PRO A 55 -11.03 7.48 -5.32
CA PRO A 55 -10.50 7.81 -6.65
C PRO A 55 -9.76 9.15 -6.67
N GLU A 56 -10.02 10.05 -5.72
CA GLU A 56 -9.32 11.34 -5.56
C GLU A 56 -7.81 11.17 -5.36
N VAL A 57 -7.37 10.01 -4.87
CA VAL A 57 -5.95 9.67 -4.69
C VAL A 57 -5.20 9.73 -6.02
N LEU A 58 -5.87 9.35 -7.12
CA LEU A 58 -5.30 9.40 -8.47
C LEU A 58 -5.11 10.83 -8.96
N ASP A 59 -6.13 11.67 -8.77
CA ASP A 59 -6.11 13.08 -9.19
C ASP A 59 -5.07 13.88 -8.40
N LEU A 60 -4.89 13.55 -7.12
CA LEU A 60 -3.91 14.18 -6.24
C LEU A 60 -2.48 13.67 -6.47
N GLY A 61 -2.31 12.54 -7.16
CA GLY A 61 -1.01 11.90 -7.37
C GLY A 61 -0.33 11.47 -6.07
N VAL A 62 -1.10 11.22 -5.01
CA VAL A 62 -0.59 10.86 -3.69
C VAL A 62 -0.48 9.34 -3.56
N ASN A 63 0.47 8.88 -2.75
CA ASN A 63 0.60 7.45 -2.46
C ASN A 63 -0.64 6.97 -1.67
N PRO A 64 -1.34 5.90 -2.12
CA PRO A 64 -2.55 5.40 -1.46
C PRO A 64 -2.39 5.08 0.03
N LEU A 65 -1.29 4.42 0.41
CA LEU A 65 -1.02 4.11 1.82
C LEU A 65 -0.75 5.39 2.63
N VAL A 66 -0.04 6.35 2.05
CA VAL A 66 0.19 7.65 2.72
C VAL A 66 -1.12 8.40 2.90
N HIS A 67 -1.99 8.42 1.87
CA HIS A 67 -3.31 9.02 1.97
C HIS A 67 -4.13 8.36 3.09
N PHE A 68 -4.17 7.03 3.13
CA PHE A 68 -4.84 6.27 4.18
C PHE A 68 -4.34 6.63 5.58
N LEU A 69 -3.03 6.65 5.81
CA LEU A 69 -2.45 6.99 7.12
C LEU A 69 -2.77 8.42 7.59
N MET A 70 -3.12 9.32 6.67
CA MET A 70 -3.52 10.70 6.97
C MET A 70 -5.01 10.83 7.30
N THR A 71 -5.83 9.85 6.92
CA THR A 71 -7.26 9.81 7.24
C THR A 71 -7.52 9.45 8.72
N PRO A 72 -8.70 9.79 9.28
CA PRO A 72 -9.12 9.27 10.57
C PRO A 72 -9.13 7.74 10.65
N GLU A 73 -9.55 7.06 9.59
CA GLU A 73 -9.66 5.60 9.52
C GLU A 73 -8.29 4.94 9.70
N GLY A 74 -7.28 5.41 8.96
CA GLY A 74 -5.91 4.89 9.02
C GLY A 74 -5.18 5.16 10.34
N ARG A 75 -5.73 6.01 11.23
CA ARG A 75 -5.20 6.18 12.60
C ARG A 75 -5.62 5.05 13.54
N THR A 76 -6.66 4.31 13.18
CA THR A 76 -7.25 3.27 14.04
C THR A 76 -7.25 1.88 13.40
N ALA A 77 -7.28 1.81 12.07
CA ALA A 77 -7.34 0.55 11.35
C ALA A 77 -5.94 -0.02 11.11
N GLU A 78 -5.79 -1.32 11.33
CA GLU A 78 -4.55 -2.07 11.05
C GLU A 78 -4.53 -2.64 9.62
N ARG A 79 -5.66 -2.54 8.90
CA ARG A 79 -5.82 -3.04 7.54
C ARG A 79 -6.82 -2.22 6.72
N TYR A 80 -6.71 -2.33 5.41
CA TYR A 80 -7.71 -1.84 4.47
C TYR A 80 -7.95 -2.88 3.36
N PRO A 81 -9.21 -3.22 3.02
CA PRO A 81 -10.44 -2.76 3.69
C PRO A 81 -10.57 -3.32 5.12
N PRO A 82 -11.29 -2.62 6.03
CA PRO A 82 -11.52 -3.11 7.39
C PRO A 82 -12.29 -4.44 7.37
N GLU A 83 -12.09 -5.29 8.40
CA GLU A 83 -12.97 -6.45 8.60
C GLU A 83 -14.36 -5.95 8.98
N GLY A 84 -15.40 -6.54 8.37
CA GLY A 84 -16.81 -6.21 8.65
C GLY A 84 -17.30 -6.69 10.01
#